data_AF-A0A256A5Q6-F1
#
_entry.id   AF-A0A256A5Q6-F1
#
_cell.length_a   1.000
_cell.length_b   1.000
_cell.length_c   1.000
_cell.angle_alpha   90.00
_cell.angle_beta   90.00
_cell.angle_gamma   90.00
#
_symmetry.space_group_name_H-M   'P 1'
#
loop_
_entity.id
_entity.type
_entity.pdbx_description
1 polymer ?
#
loop_
_entity_poly.entity_id
_entity_poly.type
_entity_poly.pdbx_seq_one_letter_code
_entity_poly.pdbx_strand_id
1 'polypeptide(L)'
;MRYLKILLVTAPLWCLWSCFSFSYNDDDNNRLSSRFQAVVMERTAFENAVSIMPAMPVQKAGKIYVYGNYLFVNDVNKGFHIYNYSNPSSPQPLGFLAAPGSTDMAIRDNIFFINQATDLVTLAYNTDSNTITITKRNRNVFPAMRSPDEFDGQVTDSQVIVDWQPL
;
A
#
# COMPACT_ATOMS: atom_id res chain seq x y z
N MET A 1 21.53 -12.27 64.33
CA MET A 1 21.59 -11.09 63.42
C MET A 1 22.50 -11.26 62.18
N ARG A 2 23.45 -12.22 62.14
CA ARG A 2 24.29 -12.44 60.94
C ARG A 2 23.56 -13.08 59.74
N TYR A 3 22.59 -13.96 59.98
CA TYR A 3 21.82 -14.62 58.91
C TYR A 3 20.70 -13.75 58.31
N LEU A 4 20.21 -12.74 59.05
CA LEU A 4 19.18 -11.82 58.57
C LEU A 4 19.69 -10.92 57.43
N LYS A 5 20.99 -10.59 57.44
CA LYS A 5 21.64 -9.83 56.36
C LYS A 5 21.89 -10.67 55.10
N ILE A 6 22.05 -11.99 55.24
CA ILE A 6 22.25 -12.89 54.09
C ILE A 6 20.90 -13.13 53.38
N LEU A 7 19.81 -13.26 54.14
CA LEU A 7 18.45 -13.43 53.59
C LEU A 7 17.97 -12.22 52.77
N LEU A 8 18.40 -11.00 53.14
CA LEU A 8 18.05 -9.74 52.46
C LEU A 8 18.81 -9.50 51.15
N VAL A 9 19.92 -10.21 50.90
CA VAL A 9 20.74 -10.07 49.69
C VAL A 9 20.39 -11.12 48.62
N THR A 10 19.79 -12.25 49.01
CA THR A 10 19.39 -13.31 48.07
C THR A 10 17.97 -13.14 47.52
N ALA A 11 17.11 -12.39 48.20
CA ALA A 11 15.73 -12.13 47.77
C ALA A 11 15.58 -11.43 46.40
N PRO A 12 16.39 -10.42 46.02
CA PRO A 12 16.28 -9.80 44.70
C PRO A 12 16.86 -10.67 43.57
N LEU A 13 17.66 -11.70 43.89
CA LEU A 13 18.22 -12.61 42.90
C LEU A 13 17.19 -13.65 42.40
N TRP A 14 16.14 -13.91 43.19
CA TRP A 14 15.02 -14.78 42.79
C TRP A 14 13.94 -14.02 42.01
N CYS A 15 13.88 -12.69 42.14
CA CYS A 15 13.00 -11.85 41.31
C CYS A 15 13.53 -11.63 39.88
N LEU A 16 14.78 -11.96 39.59
CA LEU A 16 15.36 -11.86 38.24
C LEU A 16 15.13 -13.11 37.37
N TRP A 17 14.56 -14.18 37.94
CA TRP A 17 14.21 -15.40 37.19
C TRP A 17 12.77 -15.39 36.64
N SER A 18 11.93 -14.42 37.03
CA SER A 18 10.56 -14.32 36.49
C SER A 18 10.50 -13.77 35.05
N CYS A 19 11.64 -13.37 34.47
CA CYS A 19 11.71 -12.94 33.06
C CYS A 19 12.09 -14.07 32.09
N PHE A 20 12.21 -15.31 32.54
CA PHE A 20 12.37 -16.46 31.65
C PHE A 20 11.19 -17.42 31.82
N SER A 21 10.45 -17.60 30.72
CA SER A 21 9.39 -18.59 30.52
C SER A 21 7.98 -18.22 30.97
N PHE A 22 7.45 -17.10 30.46
CA PHE A 22 6.07 -17.16 29.95
C PHE A 22 6.14 -17.79 28.56
N SER A 23 6.39 -19.11 28.52
CA SER A 23 6.07 -19.90 27.33
C SER A 23 4.56 -19.98 27.33
N TYR A 24 3.94 -19.05 26.60
CA TYR A 24 2.55 -19.14 26.22
C TYR A 24 2.42 -20.32 25.27
N ASN A 25 2.28 -21.52 25.83
CA ASN A 25 1.84 -22.68 25.09
C ASN A 25 0.34 -22.53 24.88
N ASP A 26 -0.05 -21.63 23.97
CA ASP A 26 -1.31 -21.82 23.25
C ASP A 26 -1.02 -22.78 22.11
N ASP A 27 -1.19 -24.07 22.41
CA ASP A 27 -1.35 -25.12 21.41
C ASP A 27 -2.74 -25.03 20.74
N ASP A 28 -3.20 -23.82 20.39
CA ASP A 28 -4.23 -23.66 19.38
C ASP A 28 -3.53 -23.60 18.03
N ASN A 29 -3.23 -24.80 17.52
CA ASN A 29 -2.69 -25.06 16.18
C ASN A 29 -3.70 -24.72 15.05
N ASN A 30 -4.60 -23.77 15.29
CA ASN A 30 -5.30 -23.09 14.20
C ASN A 30 -4.28 -22.15 13.57
N ARG A 31 -3.51 -22.67 12.61
CA ARG A 31 -2.81 -21.82 11.64
C ARG A 31 -3.87 -20.97 10.96
N LEU A 32 -4.11 -19.79 11.51
CA LEU A 32 -5.00 -18.81 10.91
C LEU A 32 -4.42 -18.55 9.53
N SER A 33 -5.15 -18.99 8.52
CA SER A 33 -4.84 -18.71 7.13
C SER A 33 -5.65 -17.50 6.74
N SER A 34 -5.03 -16.60 5.98
CA SER A 34 -5.75 -15.48 5.39
C SER A 34 -6.95 -15.99 4.58
N ARG A 35 -8.09 -15.31 4.71
CA ARG A 35 -9.27 -15.55 3.84
C ARG A 35 -9.12 -14.83 2.49
N PHE A 36 -7.95 -14.27 2.22
CA PHE A 36 -7.63 -13.55 1.02
C PHE A 36 -6.39 -14.13 0.35
N GLN A 37 -6.40 -14.12 -0.98
CA GLN A 37 -5.25 -14.40 -1.80
C GLN A 37 -4.60 -13.11 -2.26
N ALA A 38 -3.28 -13.03 -2.14
CA ALA A 38 -2.50 -11.90 -2.66
C ALA A 38 -2.53 -11.91 -4.19
N VAL A 39 -2.84 -10.76 -4.78
CA VAL A 39 -2.64 -10.51 -6.20
C VAL A 39 -1.23 -9.95 -6.38
N VAL A 40 -0.41 -10.68 -7.11
CA VAL A 40 1.03 -10.42 -7.21
C VAL A 40 1.40 -10.11 -8.66
N MET A 41 2.32 -9.16 -8.84
CA MET A 41 2.95 -8.84 -10.11
C MET A 41 4.45 -9.07 -10.05
N GLU A 42 5.04 -9.52 -11.16
CA GLU A 42 6.50 -9.50 -11.33
C GLU A 42 7.00 -8.06 -11.39
N ARG A 43 8.13 -7.77 -10.74
CA ARG A 43 8.67 -6.42 -10.54
C ARG A 43 8.80 -5.65 -11.85
N THR A 44 9.33 -6.27 -12.89
CA THR A 44 9.48 -5.63 -14.22
C THR A 44 8.13 -5.28 -14.84
N ALA A 45 7.12 -6.15 -14.71
CA ALA A 45 5.78 -5.88 -15.23
C ALA A 45 5.09 -4.77 -14.41
N PHE A 46 5.23 -4.81 -13.09
CA PHE A 46 4.71 -3.80 -12.15
C PHE A 46 5.26 -2.40 -12.45
N GLU A 47 6.56 -2.28 -12.72
CA GLU A 47 7.17 -0.97 -12.99
C GLU A 47 6.73 -0.37 -14.33
N ASN A 48 6.51 -1.22 -15.32
CA ASN A 48 6.05 -0.84 -16.66
C ASN A 48 4.52 -0.67 -16.75
N ALA A 49 3.76 -1.02 -15.71
CA ALA A 49 2.30 -0.96 -15.74
C ALA A 49 1.73 0.46 -15.63
N VAL A 50 2.52 1.43 -15.15
CA VAL A 50 2.06 2.81 -15.00
C VAL A 50 1.91 3.47 -16.36
N SER A 51 0.67 3.63 -16.82
CA SER A 51 0.35 4.02 -18.19
C SER A 51 -1.04 4.62 -18.33
N ILE A 52 -1.28 5.36 -19.42
CA ILE A 52 -2.61 5.87 -19.77
C ILE A 52 -3.34 4.82 -20.62
N MET A 53 -4.56 4.51 -20.24
CA MET A 53 -5.49 3.61 -20.91
C MET A 53 -6.75 4.36 -21.33
N PRO A 54 -7.55 3.79 -22.27
CA PRO A 54 -8.88 4.31 -22.58
C PRO A 54 -9.76 4.44 -21.32
N ALA A 55 -10.71 5.38 -21.36
CA ALA A 55 -11.64 5.58 -20.26
C ALA A 55 -12.43 4.29 -19.97
N MET A 56 -12.62 3.99 -18.69
CA MET A 56 -13.33 2.81 -18.22
C MET A 56 -14.23 3.13 -17.02
N PRO A 57 -15.24 2.30 -16.71
CA PRO A 57 -16.12 2.53 -15.56
C PRO A 57 -15.38 2.39 -14.23
N VAL A 58 -15.80 3.17 -13.24
CA VAL A 58 -15.34 3.04 -11.85
C VAL A 58 -15.86 1.74 -11.24
N GLN A 59 -14.97 0.92 -10.69
CA GLN A 59 -15.33 -0.32 -10.02
C GLN A 59 -15.40 -0.14 -8.51
N LYS A 60 -14.34 0.40 -7.89
CA LYS A 60 -14.30 0.68 -6.46
C LYS A 60 -13.72 2.06 -6.20
N ALA A 61 -14.60 3.05 -6.07
CA ALA A 61 -14.20 4.43 -5.84
C ALA A 61 -13.41 4.59 -4.53
N GLY A 62 -12.30 5.30 -4.60
CA GLY A 62 -11.48 5.75 -3.48
C GLY A 62 -11.50 7.27 -3.35
N LYS A 63 -10.31 7.85 -3.17
CA LYS A 63 -10.10 9.29 -3.02
C LYS A 63 -10.21 10.04 -4.36
N ILE A 64 -10.46 11.35 -4.28
CA ILE A 64 -10.59 12.26 -5.43
C ILE A 64 -9.51 13.34 -5.33
N TYR A 65 -8.88 13.66 -6.47
CA TYR A 65 -7.85 14.69 -6.59
C TYR A 65 -8.20 15.69 -7.69
N VAL A 66 -7.84 16.95 -7.46
CA VAL A 66 -8.12 18.07 -8.38
C VAL A 66 -6.81 18.63 -8.90
N TYR A 67 -6.73 18.85 -10.21
CA TYR A 67 -5.61 19.53 -10.86
C TYR A 67 -6.12 20.44 -11.97
N GLY A 68 -6.18 21.75 -11.71
CA GLY A 68 -6.86 22.69 -12.60
C GLY A 68 -8.31 22.26 -12.83
N ASN A 69 -8.70 22.10 -14.09
CA ASN A 69 -10.03 21.60 -14.47
C ASN A 69 -10.11 20.08 -14.58
N TYR A 70 -9.14 19.32 -14.07
CA TYR A 70 -9.11 17.87 -14.18
C TYR A 70 -9.41 17.23 -12.83
N LEU A 71 -10.19 16.15 -12.85
CA LEU A 71 -10.41 15.29 -11.69
C LEU A 71 -9.74 13.94 -11.91
N PHE A 72 -9.11 13.44 -10.85
CA PHE A 72 -8.58 12.09 -10.77
C PHE A 72 -9.34 11.36 -9.68
N VAL A 73 -10.06 10.30 -10.04
CA VAL A 73 -10.82 9.47 -9.08
C VAL A 73 -10.11 8.15 -8.94
N ASN A 74 -9.60 7.84 -7.74
CA ASN A 74 -8.94 6.57 -7.50
C ASN A 74 -9.94 5.41 -7.66
N ASP A 75 -9.51 4.37 -8.38
CA ASP A 75 -10.09 3.04 -8.32
C ASP A 75 -9.14 2.19 -7.48
N VAL A 76 -9.60 1.81 -6.29
CA VAL A 76 -8.74 1.26 -5.24
C VAL A 76 -7.91 0.10 -5.78
N ASN A 77 -6.59 0.20 -5.60
CA ASN A 77 -5.58 -0.78 -6.04
C ASN A 77 -5.42 -0.93 -7.57
N LYS A 78 -6.03 -0.08 -8.38
CA LYS A 78 -5.97 -0.19 -9.85
C LYS A 78 -5.35 1.05 -10.51
N GLY A 79 -5.69 2.24 -10.04
CA GLY A 79 -5.25 3.48 -10.67
C GLY A 79 -6.22 4.64 -10.47
N PHE A 80 -6.28 5.55 -11.44
CA PHE A 80 -7.05 6.79 -11.35
C PHE A 80 -7.81 7.07 -12.64
N HIS A 81 -9.12 7.22 -12.54
CA HIS A 81 -9.98 7.70 -13.62
C HIS A 81 -9.74 9.19 -13.84
N ILE A 82 -9.55 9.60 -15.09
CA ILE A 82 -9.25 10.98 -15.47
C ILE A 82 -10.48 11.60 -16.11
N TYR A 83 -10.92 12.72 -15.58
CA TYR A 83 -12.03 13.50 -16.12
C TYR A 83 -11.59 14.92 -16.43
N ASN A 84 -12.06 15.46 -17.57
CA ASN A 84 -12.17 16.89 -17.76
C ASN A 84 -13.43 17.39 -17.05
N TYR A 85 -13.25 18.31 -16.12
CA TYR A 85 -14.27 18.91 -15.28
C TYR A 85 -14.45 20.42 -15.55
N SER A 86 -14.07 20.90 -16.74
CA SER A 86 -14.26 22.31 -17.13
C SER A 86 -15.73 22.74 -17.17
N ASN A 87 -16.66 21.79 -17.39
CA ASN A 87 -18.10 21.97 -17.23
C ASN A 87 -18.62 21.03 -16.13
N PRO A 88 -18.87 21.53 -14.90
CA PRO A 88 -19.32 20.71 -13.77
C PRO A 88 -20.65 19.97 -14.01
N SER A 89 -21.52 20.52 -14.87
CA SER A 89 -22.80 19.89 -15.22
C SER A 89 -22.66 18.74 -16.22
N SER A 90 -21.49 18.60 -16.88
CA SER A 90 -21.22 17.52 -17.84
C SER A 90 -19.73 17.12 -17.86
N PRO A 91 -19.24 16.43 -16.81
CA PRO A 91 -17.87 15.93 -16.75
C PRO A 91 -17.57 14.95 -17.87
N GLN A 92 -16.41 15.09 -18.53
CA GLN A 92 -16.03 14.23 -19.66
C GLN A 92 -14.95 13.24 -19.23
N PRO A 93 -15.17 11.92 -19.33
CA PRO A 93 -14.12 10.94 -19.07
C PRO A 93 -13.07 11.00 -20.19
N LEU A 94 -11.79 11.16 -19.82
CA LEU A 94 -10.68 11.24 -20.77
C LEU A 94 -9.90 9.94 -20.88
N GLY A 95 -9.78 9.21 -19.78
CA GLY A 95 -8.91 8.03 -19.73
C GLY A 95 -8.80 7.45 -18.33
N PHE A 96 -7.92 6.47 -18.21
CA PHE A 96 -7.58 5.83 -16.94
C PHE A 96 -6.06 5.76 -16.81
N LEU A 97 -5.51 6.36 -15.76
CA LEU A 97 -4.12 6.20 -15.37
C LEU A 97 -3.99 4.89 -14.59
N ALA A 98 -3.58 3.83 -15.26
CA ALA A 98 -3.26 2.56 -14.62
C ALA A 98 -2.06 2.76 -13.68
N ALA A 99 -2.23 2.34 -12.43
CA ALA A 99 -1.19 2.28 -11.43
C ALA A 99 -1.55 1.18 -10.42
N PRO A 100 -1.30 -0.10 -10.76
CA PRO A 100 -1.68 -1.23 -9.91
C PRO A 100 -1.13 -1.10 -8.49
N GLY A 101 -1.98 -1.37 -7.51
CA GLY A 101 -1.70 -1.24 -6.08
C GLY A 101 -1.66 0.20 -5.55
N SER A 102 -2.06 1.19 -6.35
CA SER A 102 -2.19 2.56 -5.87
C SER A 102 -3.50 2.83 -5.13
N THR A 103 -3.40 3.65 -4.08
CA THR A 103 -4.55 4.09 -3.27
C THR A 103 -4.60 5.60 -3.09
N ASP A 104 -3.48 6.27 -3.31
CA ASP A 104 -3.24 7.68 -3.02
C ASP A 104 -2.41 8.39 -4.09
N MET A 105 -2.66 9.70 -4.20
CA MET A 105 -1.88 10.61 -5.02
C MET A 105 -1.65 11.92 -4.26
N ALA A 106 -0.55 12.59 -4.53
CA ALA A 106 -0.36 14.00 -4.19
C ALA A 106 0.07 14.77 -5.44
N ILE A 107 -0.34 16.04 -5.51
CA ILE A 107 -0.01 16.92 -6.64
C ILE A 107 0.56 18.20 -6.07
N ARG A 108 1.77 18.57 -6.50
CA ARG A 108 2.46 19.79 -6.05
C ARG A 108 3.30 20.34 -7.19
N ASP A 109 3.17 21.63 -7.49
CA ASP A 109 3.96 22.32 -8.52
C ASP A 109 3.95 21.57 -9.89
N ASN A 110 2.79 21.08 -10.31
CA ASN A 110 2.56 20.25 -11.52
C ASN A 110 3.26 18.88 -11.52
N ILE A 111 3.75 18.44 -10.37
CA ILE A 111 4.36 17.12 -10.16
C ILE A 111 3.37 16.22 -9.44
N PHE A 112 3.17 15.03 -9.97
CA PHE A 112 2.29 14.00 -9.44
C PHE A 112 3.13 12.95 -8.71
N PHE A 113 2.70 12.60 -7.51
CA PHE A 113 3.30 11.58 -6.67
C PHE A 113 2.26 10.50 -6.42
N ILE A 114 2.56 9.25 -6.81
CA ILE A 114 1.64 8.12 -6.66
C ILE A 114 2.28 7.07 -5.75
N ASN A 115 1.52 6.57 -4.79
CA ASN A 115 1.92 5.43 -3.97
C ASN A 115 1.58 4.11 -4.70
N GLN A 116 2.33 3.78 -5.74
CA GLN A 116 2.10 2.52 -6.43
C GLN A 116 2.59 1.37 -5.54
N ALA A 117 1.70 0.70 -4.81
CA ALA A 117 2.04 -0.36 -3.85
C ALA A 117 3.23 0.04 -2.94
N THR A 118 4.37 -0.63 -3.08
CA THR A 118 5.60 -0.39 -2.30
C THR A 118 6.39 0.83 -2.76
N ASP A 119 6.10 1.38 -3.94
CA ASP A 119 6.93 2.37 -4.62
C ASP A 119 6.30 3.76 -4.61
N LEU A 120 7.15 4.78 -4.52
CA LEU A 120 6.77 6.16 -4.82
C LEU A 120 7.14 6.47 -6.27
N VAL A 121 6.13 6.77 -7.09
CA VAL A 121 6.29 7.14 -8.50
C VAL A 121 6.07 8.64 -8.64
N THR A 122 7.05 9.33 -9.22
CA THR A 122 6.97 10.75 -9.58
C THR A 122 6.77 10.88 -11.08
N LEU A 123 5.76 11.63 -11.49
CA LEU A 123 5.45 11.85 -12.90
C LEU A 123 4.96 13.27 -13.17
N ALA A 124 5.06 13.67 -14.44
CA ALA A 124 4.36 14.82 -15.00
C ALA A 124 3.19 14.33 -15.86
N TYR A 125 2.07 15.06 -15.82
CA TYR A 125 0.89 14.81 -16.64
C TYR A 125 0.69 15.94 -17.64
N ASN A 126 0.62 15.61 -18.93
CA ASN A 126 0.31 16.54 -20.00
C ASN A 126 -1.19 16.50 -20.29
N THR A 127 -1.87 17.61 -19.98
CA THR A 127 -3.31 17.79 -20.10
C THR A 127 -3.80 17.90 -21.55
N ASP A 128 -2.94 18.32 -22.47
CA ASP A 128 -3.30 18.55 -23.88
C ASP A 128 -3.27 17.25 -24.67
N SER A 129 -2.25 16.43 -24.43
CA SER A 129 -2.08 15.12 -25.09
C SER A 129 -2.65 13.95 -24.28
N ASN A 130 -3.10 14.17 -23.04
CA ASN A 130 -3.50 13.12 -22.10
C ASN A 130 -2.42 12.03 -21.97
N THR A 131 -1.17 12.45 -21.75
CA THR A 131 -0.02 11.55 -21.60
C THR A 131 0.70 11.81 -20.29
N ILE A 132 1.48 10.83 -19.84
CA ILE A 132 2.33 10.96 -18.66
C ILE A 132 3.80 10.82 -19.03
N THR A 133 4.66 11.39 -18.21
CA THR A 133 6.11 11.14 -18.22
C THR A 133 6.55 10.80 -16.82
N ILE A 134 7.00 9.57 -16.59
CA ILE A 134 7.58 9.16 -15.31
C ILE A 134 8.97 9.77 -15.21
N THR A 135 9.19 10.61 -14.21
CA THR A 135 10.47 11.30 -13.99
C THR A 135 11.34 10.58 -12.97
N LYS A 136 10.71 9.88 -12.01
CA LYS A 136 11.42 9.13 -10.99
C LYS A 136 10.58 7.99 -10.41
N ARG A 137 11.25 6.92 -10.02
CA ARG A 137 10.69 5.85 -9.19
C ARG A 137 11.62 5.60 -8.01
N ASN A 138 11.07 5.65 -6.81
CA ASN A 138 11.75 5.25 -5.59
C ASN A 138 11.12 3.93 -5.12
N ARG A 139 11.88 2.83 -5.23
CA ARG A 139 11.43 1.50 -4.80
C ARG A 139 11.30 1.42 -3.29
N ASN A 140 10.35 0.62 -2.82
CA ASN A 140 10.22 0.20 -1.41
C ASN A 140 10.21 1.37 -0.41
N VAL A 141 9.57 2.48 -0.78
CA VAL A 141 9.33 3.62 0.12
C VAL A 141 8.23 3.29 1.12
N PHE A 142 7.25 2.50 0.70
CA PHE A 142 6.10 2.09 1.49
C PHE A 142 6.21 0.61 1.88
N PRO A 143 5.66 0.21 3.05
CA PRO A 143 5.57 -1.19 3.42
C PRO A 143 4.69 -1.97 2.43
N ALA A 144 4.90 -3.29 2.35
CA ALA A 144 4.03 -4.16 1.56
C ALA A 144 2.59 -4.14 2.07
N MET A 145 1.63 -4.26 1.15
CA MET A 145 0.21 -4.28 1.47
C MET A 145 -0.14 -5.55 2.26
N ARG A 146 -0.64 -5.39 3.49
CA ARG A 146 -1.22 -6.48 4.28
C ARG A 146 -2.62 -6.81 3.78
N SER A 147 -3.04 -8.06 3.98
CA SER A 147 -4.41 -8.46 3.68
C SER A 147 -5.42 -7.74 4.61
N PRO A 148 -6.72 -7.71 4.26
CA PRO A 148 -7.74 -7.10 5.11
C PRO A 148 -7.88 -7.74 6.50
N ASP A 149 -7.47 -8.99 6.65
CA ASP A 149 -7.37 -9.73 7.92
C ASP A 149 -5.95 -9.73 8.51
N GLU A 150 -5.12 -8.76 8.10
CA GLU A 150 -3.81 -8.45 8.69
C GLU A 150 -2.72 -9.52 8.51
N PHE A 151 -2.77 -10.30 7.44
CA PHE A 151 -1.68 -11.21 7.08
C PHE A 151 -0.70 -10.55 6.12
N ASP A 152 0.58 -10.88 6.29
CA ASP A 152 1.61 -10.55 5.32
C ASP A 152 1.61 -11.57 4.19
N GLY A 153 1.69 -11.11 2.95
CA GLY A 153 1.84 -12.00 1.81
C GLY A 153 3.26 -12.50 1.67
N GLN A 154 3.41 -13.78 1.32
CA GLN A 154 4.71 -14.39 1.05
C GLN A 154 5.07 -14.14 -0.42
N VAL A 155 5.94 -13.17 -0.68
CA VAL A 155 6.44 -12.83 -2.03
C VAL A 155 7.96 -12.77 -2.05
N THR A 156 8.55 -13.04 -3.22
CA THR A 156 10.00 -12.87 -3.44
C THR A 156 10.35 -11.41 -3.68
N ASP A 157 11.65 -11.07 -3.65
CA ASP A 157 12.14 -9.73 -3.99
C ASP A 157 11.80 -9.30 -5.44
N SER A 158 11.55 -10.27 -6.33
CA SER A 158 11.14 -10.03 -7.71
C SER A 158 9.64 -9.80 -7.86
N GLN A 159 8.88 -9.81 -6.76
CA GLN A 159 7.42 -9.76 -6.77
C GLN A 159 6.88 -8.60 -5.93
N VAL A 160 5.68 -8.14 -6.30
CA VAL A 160 4.99 -7.04 -5.61
C VAL A 160 3.53 -7.42 -5.43
N ILE A 161 3.06 -7.34 -4.20
CA ILE A 161 1.63 -7.45 -3.90
C ILE A 161 0.96 -6.15 -4.30
N VAL A 162 -0.03 -6.23 -5.17
CA VAL A 162 -0.78 -5.05 -5.68
C VAL A 162 -2.23 -5.04 -5.23
N ASP A 163 -2.79 -6.16 -4.79
CA ASP A 163 -4.16 -6.25 -4.27
C ASP A 163 -4.34 -7.52 -3.44
N TRP A 164 -5.49 -7.65 -2.78
CA TRP A 164 -5.94 -8.86 -2.08
C TRP A 164 -7.38 -9.18 -2.46
N GLN A 165 -7.63 -10.43 -2.83
CA GLN A 165 -8.95 -10.90 -3.23
C GLN A 165 -9.47 -11.97 -2.27
N PRO A 166 -10.77 -11.97 -1.92
CA PRO A 166 -11.35 -13.07 -1.13
C PRO A 166 -11.13 -14.42 -1.81
N LEU A 167 -10.86 -15.46 -1.02
CA LEU A 167 -10.84 -16.86 -1.46
C LEU A 167 -12.24 -17.38 -1.79
#